data_AF-A0A9E5YJJ0-F1
#
_entry.id   AF-A0A9E5YJJ0-F1
#
_cell.length_a   1.000
_cell.length_b   1.000
_cell.length_c   1.000
_cell.angle_alpha   90.00
_cell.angle_beta   90.00
_cell.angle_gamma   90.00
#
_symmetry.space_group_name_H-M   'P 1'
#
loop_
_entity.id
_entity.type
_entity.pdbx_description
1 polymer ?
#
loop_
_entity_poly.entity_id
_entity_poly.type
_entity_poly.pdbx_seq_one_letter_code
_entity_poly.pdbx_strand_id
1 'polypeptide(L)'
;MAWGIPAVEFNRIEAPPKLTDDDRRDGFIGVILSYGFGDDGCGNADSVLSGRLAWEYTCKRKRGRTWQCEYVHFDKKDHFRLRPGAPPRPKSFYYLKFQPGNKHQVLTVSQFLKMLKEDTGCGPEGIQFLAITHSHFAGMMNARKIPFMAFADYDVAPHGFNDFYDALQMFCSQGILGLGIGNVDCNYPLFGIPTLRF
;
A
#
# COMPACT_ATOMS: atom_id res chain seq x y z
N MET A 1 -17.62 -14.99 -0.25
CA MET A 1 -17.44 -14.13 -1.43
C MET A 1 -15.95 -13.96 -1.67
N ALA A 2 -15.44 -14.60 -2.73
CA ALA A 2 -14.09 -14.36 -3.22
C ALA A 2 -13.94 -12.88 -3.63
N TRP A 3 -12.73 -12.36 -3.61
CA TRP A 3 -12.36 -10.95 -3.79
C TRP A 3 -12.67 -10.37 -5.20
N GLY A 4 -13.56 -11.02 -5.96
CA GLY A 4 -13.90 -10.66 -7.34
C GLY A 4 -12.89 -11.12 -8.39
N ILE A 5 -11.79 -11.75 -7.99
CA ILE A 5 -10.76 -12.24 -8.91
C ILE A 5 -11.28 -13.47 -9.66
N PRO A 6 -11.31 -13.46 -11.02
CA PRO A 6 -11.68 -14.62 -11.81
C PRO A 6 -10.81 -15.84 -11.54
N ALA A 7 -11.40 -17.04 -11.47
CA ALA A 7 -10.66 -18.27 -11.21
C ALA A 7 -9.51 -18.53 -12.20
N VAL A 8 -9.69 -18.13 -13.47
CA VAL A 8 -8.67 -18.28 -14.53
C VAL A 8 -7.38 -17.50 -14.25
N GLU A 9 -7.46 -16.41 -13.49
CA GLU A 9 -6.29 -15.59 -13.15
C GLU A 9 -5.33 -16.34 -12.22
N PHE A 10 -5.85 -17.21 -11.35
CA PHE A 10 -5.02 -18.01 -10.45
C PHE A 10 -4.18 -19.05 -11.19
N ASN A 11 -4.60 -19.47 -12.38
CA ASN A 11 -3.84 -20.39 -13.23
C ASN A 11 -2.66 -19.68 -13.94
N ARG A 12 -2.60 -18.35 -13.87
CA ARG A 12 -1.56 -17.52 -14.49
C ARG A 12 -0.51 -17.05 -13.49
N ILE A 13 -0.63 -17.43 -12.22
CA ILE A 13 0.33 -17.05 -11.18
C ILE A 13 1.63 -17.82 -11.42
N GLU A 14 2.69 -17.08 -11.73
CA GLU A 14 4.03 -17.64 -11.91
C GLU A 14 4.74 -17.88 -10.57
N ALA A 15 5.91 -18.50 -10.63
CA ALA A 15 6.76 -18.66 -9.46
C ALA A 15 7.25 -17.27 -8.97
N PRO A 16 7.29 -17.03 -7.64
CA PRO A 16 7.78 -15.77 -7.12
C PRO A 16 9.26 -15.57 -7.48
N PRO A 17 9.69 -14.34 -7.83
CA PRO A 17 11.10 -14.04 -8.00
C PRO A 17 11.89 -14.32 -6.72
N LYS A 18 13.16 -14.69 -6.87
CA LYS A 18 14.07 -14.86 -5.73
C LYS A 18 14.69 -13.51 -5.37
N LEU A 19 14.90 -13.28 -4.07
CA LEU A 19 15.76 -12.19 -3.63
C LEU A 19 17.22 -12.51 -3.95
N THR A 20 17.90 -11.55 -4.56
CA THR A 20 19.35 -11.55 -4.74
C THR A 20 20.03 -11.15 -3.43
N ASP A 21 21.36 -11.30 -3.36
CA ASP A 21 22.13 -10.82 -2.21
C ASP A 21 22.14 -9.30 -2.13
N ASP A 22 22.07 -8.60 -3.27
CA ASP A 22 21.87 -7.16 -3.35
C ASP A 22 20.53 -6.74 -2.74
N ASP A 23 19.44 -7.42 -3.08
CA ASP A 23 18.13 -7.13 -2.49
C ASP A 23 18.16 -7.25 -0.96
N ARG A 24 18.82 -8.30 -0.44
CA ARG A 24 18.98 -8.50 1.01
C ARG A 24 19.82 -7.40 1.65
N ARG A 25 20.91 -6.98 1.00
CA ARG A 25 21.77 -5.88 1.46
C ARG A 25 21.02 -4.55 1.49
N ASP A 26 20.16 -4.31 0.50
CA ASP A 26 19.33 -3.11 0.43
C ASP A 26 18.22 -3.09 1.50
N GLY A 27 17.90 -4.27 2.04
CA GLY A 27 16.99 -4.50 3.16
C GLY A 27 15.61 -5.03 2.76
N PHE A 28 15.48 -5.61 1.56
CA PHE A 28 14.28 -6.35 1.16
C PHE A 28 14.23 -7.70 1.88
N ILE A 29 13.07 -8.03 2.42
CA ILE A 29 12.91 -9.21 3.30
C ILE A 29 12.08 -10.33 2.68
N GLY A 30 11.39 -10.04 1.58
CA GLY A 30 10.55 -11.02 0.91
C GLY A 30 9.95 -10.49 -0.37
N VAL A 31 9.06 -11.29 -0.94
CA VAL A 31 8.27 -10.96 -2.11
C VAL A 31 6.79 -11.05 -1.75
N ILE A 32 6.02 -10.06 -2.15
CA ILE A 32 4.57 -10.00 -1.95
C ILE A 32 3.87 -10.22 -3.29
N LEU A 33 2.76 -10.95 -3.25
CA LEU A 33 1.85 -11.11 -4.37
C LEU A 33 0.69 -10.12 -4.21
N SER A 34 0.47 -9.28 -5.21
CA SER A 34 -0.65 -8.34 -5.27
C SER A 34 -1.49 -8.60 -6.53
N TYR A 35 -2.72 -8.09 -6.53
CA TYR A 35 -3.60 -8.13 -7.69
C TYR A 35 -4.06 -6.73 -8.08
N GLY A 36 -3.91 -6.40 -9.36
CA GLY A 36 -4.37 -5.13 -9.93
C GLY A 36 -5.74 -5.27 -10.58
N PHE A 37 -6.72 -4.56 -10.04
CA PHE A 37 -8.10 -4.54 -10.52
C PHE A 37 -8.35 -3.38 -11.48
N GLY A 38 -9.34 -3.54 -12.36
CA GLY A 38 -9.81 -2.48 -13.24
C GLY A 38 -8.83 -2.14 -14.36
N ASP A 39 -9.08 -1.01 -15.00
CA ASP A 39 -8.25 -0.46 -16.07
C ASP A 39 -8.14 1.06 -15.87
N ASP A 40 -6.92 1.59 -15.88
CA ASP A 40 -6.65 3.02 -15.76
C ASP A 40 -6.88 3.80 -17.07
N GLY A 41 -7.26 3.12 -18.15
CA GLY A 41 -7.41 3.67 -19.49
C GLY A 41 -6.12 3.62 -20.32
N CYS A 42 -5.02 3.15 -19.73
CA CYS A 42 -3.72 2.95 -20.37
C CYS A 42 -3.30 1.47 -20.34
N GLY A 43 -4.21 0.56 -19.98
CA GLY A 43 -3.94 -0.88 -19.91
C GLY A 43 -3.33 -1.36 -18.59
N ASN A 44 -3.17 -0.48 -17.61
CA ASN A 44 -2.72 -0.83 -16.26
C ASN A 44 -3.91 -0.94 -15.31
N ALA A 45 -3.67 -1.40 -14.08
CA ALA A 45 -4.71 -1.49 -13.07
C ALA A 45 -5.17 -0.10 -12.59
N ASP A 46 -6.47 0.03 -12.35
CA ASP A 46 -7.04 1.14 -11.59
C ASP A 46 -6.62 0.99 -10.12
N SER A 47 -5.64 1.81 -9.73
CA SER A 47 -5.09 1.81 -8.38
C SER A 47 -6.12 2.15 -7.30
N VAL A 48 -7.07 3.05 -7.61
CA VAL A 48 -8.12 3.48 -6.68
C VAL A 48 -9.11 2.36 -6.47
N LEU A 49 -9.56 1.72 -7.55
CA LEU A 49 -10.42 0.54 -7.47
C LEU A 49 -9.72 -0.60 -6.72
N SER A 50 -8.44 -0.83 -6.99
CA SER A 50 -7.66 -1.89 -6.34
C SER A 50 -7.57 -1.67 -4.82
N GLY A 51 -7.31 -0.43 -4.38
CA GLY A 51 -7.29 -0.08 -2.96
C GLY A 51 -8.67 -0.20 -2.32
N ARG A 52 -9.71 0.29 -3.00
CA ARG A 52 -11.11 0.21 -2.54
C ARG A 52 -11.54 -1.23 -2.28
N LEU A 53 -11.37 -2.12 -3.26
CA LEU A 53 -11.77 -3.52 -3.15
C LEU A 53 -10.99 -4.26 -2.06
N ALA A 54 -9.70 -3.93 -1.89
CA ALA A 54 -8.89 -4.44 -0.80
C ALA A 54 -9.46 -4.02 0.56
N TRP A 55 -9.81 -2.74 0.71
CA TRP A 55 -10.32 -2.21 1.97
C TRP A 55 -11.74 -2.70 2.29
N GLU A 56 -12.64 -2.77 1.31
CA GLU A 56 -13.98 -3.33 1.50
C GLU A 56 -13.92 -4.80 1.96
N TYR A 57 -13.05 -5.59 1.33
CA TYR A 57 -12.82 -6.97 1.75
C TYR A 57 -12.28 -7.04 3.18
N THR A 58 -11.37 -6.12 3.54
CA THR A 58 -10.82 -5.98 4.89
C THR A 58 -11.92 -5.73 5.91
N CYS A 59 -12.79 -4.75 5.67
CA CYS A 59 -13.91 -4.40 6.55
C CYS A 59 -14.84 -5.62 6.78
N LYS A 60 -15.17 -6.35 5.71
CA LYS A 60 -15.97 -7.58 5.79
C LYS A 60 -15.29 -8.67 6.63
N ARG A 61 -13.98 -8.89 6.42
CA ARG A 61 -13.21 -9.93 7.13
C ARG A 61 -13.00 -9.61 8.61
N LYS A 62 -12.81 -8.32 8.95
CA LYS A 62 -12.49 -7.86 10.31
C LYS A 62 -13.72 -7.57 11.17
N ARG A 63 -14.94 -7.62 10.62
CA ARG A 63 -16.23 -7.55 11.35
C ARG A 63 -16.29 -6.42 12.40
N GLY A 64 -15.99 -5.20 11.98
CA GLY A 64 -16.03 -4.01 12.86
C GLY A 64 -14.73 -3.73 13.63
N ARG A 65 -13.67 -4.53 13.44
CA ARG A 65 -12.31 -4.24 13.94
C ARG A 65 -11.49 -3.39 12.96
N THR A 66 -12.14 -2.41 12.35
CA THR A 66 -11.52 -1.46 11.41
C THR A 66 -11.91 -0.04 11.78
N TRP A 67 -11.02 0.90 11.50
CA TRP A 67 -11.28 2.33 11.56
C TRP A 67 -10.84 2.97 10.25
N GLN A 68 -11.61 3.93 9.75
CA GLN A 68 -11.31 4.67 8.53
C GLN A 68 -11.47 6.15 8.83
N CYS A 69 -10.45 6.93 8.48
CA CYS A 69 -10.48 8.37 8.55
C CYS A 69 -11.57 8.94 7.62
N GLU A 70 -12.26 9.97 8.08
CA GLU A 70 -13.35 10.62 7.34
C GLU A 70 -12.91 11.21 5.99
N TYR A 71 -11.62 11.53 5.83
CA TYR A 71 -11.04 12.08 4.60
C TYR A 71 -10.66 11.00 3.56
N VAL A 72 -10.76 9.72 3.91
CA VAL A 72 -10.49 8.61 2.98
C VAL A 72 -11.76 8.26 2.22
N HIS A 73 -11.89 8.77 0.98
CA HIS A 73 -13.04 8.55 0.10
C HIS A 73 -12.66 7.84 -1.20
N PHE A 74 -12.64 6.49 -1.21
CA PHE A 74 -12.35 5.72 -2.41
C PHE A 74 -13.38 5.90 -3.55
N ASP A 75 -14.63 6.27 -3.23
CA ASP A 75 -15.68 6.44 -4.24
C ASP A 75 -15.65 7.81 -4.94
N LYS A 76 -14.78 8.72 -4.49
CA LYS A 76 -14.60 10.04 -5.10
C LYS A 76 -13.31 10.05 -5.93
N LYS A 77 -13.45 10.10 -7.26
CA LYS A 77 -12.35 9.92 -8.21
C LYS A 77 -11.23 10.96 -8.08
N ASP A 78 -11.53 12.14 -7.57
CA ASP A 78 -10.61 13.25 -7.38
C ASP A 78 -9.92 13.27 -6.01
N HIS A 79 -10.24 12.31 -5.13
CA HIS A 79 -9.65 12.22 -3.79
C HIS A 79 -8.47 11.27 -3.69
N PHE A 80 -8.26 10.38 -4.67
CA PHE A 80 -7.22 9.35 -4.62
C PHE A 80 -6.54 9.21 -5.97
N ARG A 81 -5.24 8.99 -5.95
CA ARG A 81 -4.46 8.60 -7.14
C ARG A 81 -3.17 7.90 -6.73
N LEU A 82 -2.55 7.20 -7.68
CA LEU A 82 -1.10 7.02 -7.60
C LEU A 82 -0.43 8.38 -7.76
N ARG A 83 0.60 8.65 -6.95
CA ARG A 83 1.35 9.90 -7.07
C ARG A 83 1.92 10.07 -8.48
N PRO A 84 2.10 11.31 -8.95
CA PRO A 84 2.84 11.57 -10.18
C PRO A 84 4.24 10.93 -10.13
N GLY A 85 4.60 10.23 -11.21
CA GLY A 85 5.87 9.53 -11.35
C GLY A 85 6.00 8.22 -10.58
N ALA A 86 4.95 7.72 -9.92
CA ALA A 86 4.91 6.33 -9.49
C ALA A 86 4.74 5.42 -10.72
N PRO A 87 5.38 4.24 -10.76
CA PRO A 87 5.18 3.28 -11.84
C PRO A 87 3.72 2.81 -11.87
N PRO A 88 3.13 2.61 -13.05
CA PRO A 88 1.78 2.03 -13.14
C PRO A 88 1.76 0.62 -12.54
N ARG A 89 0.59 0.19 -12.04
CA ARG A 89 0.46 -1.15 -11.44
C ARG A 89 -0.04 -2.16 -12.48
N PRO A 90 0.59 -3.35 -12.62
CA PRO A 90 0.12 -4.34 -13.58
C PRO A 90 -1.33 -4.73 -13.30
N LYS A 91 -2.11 -4.86 -14.39
CA LYS A 91 -3.42 -5.52 -14.35
C LYS A 91 -3.19 -7.02 -14.26
N SER A 92 -3.89 -7.73 -13.38
CA SER A 92 -3.66 -9.13 -12.96
C SER A 92 -2.73 -9.29 -11.74
N PHE A 93 -2.28 -10.52 -11.48
CA PHE A 93 -1.33 -10.84 -10.42
C PHE A 93 0.07 -10.36 -10.76
N TYR A 94 0.75 -9.74 -9.80
CA TYR A 94 2.15 -9.33 -9.93
C TYR A 94 2.90 -9.47 -8.61
N TYR A 95 4.19 -9.75 -8.71
CA TYR A 95 5.10 -9.84 -7.59
C TYR A 95 5.88 -8.56 -7.40
N LEU A 96 6.18 -8.26 -6.14
CA LEU A 96 7.03 -7.14 -5.74
C LEU A 96 7.92 -7.57 -4.60
N LYS A 97 9.20 -7.21 -4.66
CA LYS A 97 10.07 -7.32 -3.49
C LYS A 97 9.63 -6.26 -2.48
N PHE A 98 9.58 -6.64 -1.20
CA PHE A 98 9.09 -5.77 -0.13
C PHE A 98 10.17 -5.47 0.91
N GLN A 99 10.33 -4.19 1.21
CA GLN A 99 11.10 -3.68 2.33
C GLN A 99 10.16 -2.97 3.31
N PRO A 100 10.15 -3.36 4.61
CA PRO A 100 9.42 -2.65 5.65
C PRO A 100 9.96 -1.23 5.84
N GLY A 101 9.10 -0.32 6.30
CA GLY A 101 9.44 1.09 6.42
C GLY A 101 10.43 1.50 7.50
N ASN A 102 11.06 0.55 8.20
CA ASN A 102 11.98 0.81 9.31
C ASN A 102 13.15 1.75 8.93
N LYS A 103 13.70 1.58 7.72
CA LYS A 103 14.83 2.37 7.21
C LYS A 103 14.49 3.85 7.01
N HIS A 104 13.20 4.18 6.88
CA HIS A 104 12.72 5.50 6.46
C HIS A 104 11.86 6.21 7.53
N GLN A 105 11.87 5.75 8.79
CA GLN A 105 11.04 6.35 9.87
C GLN A 105 11.39 7.81 10.21
N VAL A 106 12.60 8.25 9.89
CA VAL A 106 13.04 9.64 10.15
C VAL A 106 12.73 10.58 9.00
N LEU A 107 12.20 10.07 7.88
CA LEU A 107 11.93 10.83 6.68
C LEU A 107 10.46 11.20 6.60
N THR A 108 10.18 12.39 6.05
CA THR A 108 8.86 12.70 5.51
C THR A 108 8.66 11.96 4.18
N VAL A 109 7.42 11.79 3.73
CA VAL A 109 7.15 11.19 2.41
C VAL A 109 7.82 12.00 1.30
N SER A 110 7.72 13.33 1.34
CA SER A 110 8.37 14.21 0.36
C SER A 110 9.90 14.07 0.33
N GLN A 111 10.53 13.87 1.49
CA GLN A 111 11.98 13.63 1.57
C GLN A 111 12.34 12.27 0.97
N PHE A 112 11.60 11.22 1.35
CA PHE A 112 11.78 9.88 0.80
C PHE A 112 11.64 9.86 -0.72
N LEU A 113 10.63 10.52 -1.28
CA LEU A 113 10.38 10.56 -2.72
C LEU A 113 11.53 11.21 -3.51
N LYS A 114 12.24 12.17 -2.92
CA LYS A 114 13.44 12.79 -3.54
C LYS A 114 14.65 11.87 -3.56
N MET A 115 14.68 10.86 -2.69
CA MET A 115 15.76 9.87 -2.59
C MET A 115 15.47 8.60 -3.39
N LEU A 116 14.26 8.47 -3.89
CA LEU A 116 13.79 7.31 -4.64
C LEU A 116 14.57 7.19 -5.96
N LYS A 117 15.11 6.00 -6.23
CA LYS A 117 15.82 5.68 -7.47
C LYS A 117 14.98 4.76 -8.33
N GLU A 118 15.33 3.47 -8.36
CA GLU A 118 14.63 2.42 -9.12
C GLU A 118 13.49 1.79 -8.30
N ASP A 119 13.48 2.03 -7.00
CA ASP A 119 12.44 1.54 -6.10
C ASP A 119 11.18 2.42 -6.16
N THR A 120 10.09 1.96 -5.54
CA THR A 120 8.85 2.75 -5.41
C THR A 120 8.19 2.62 -4.04
N GLY A 121 7.27 3.52 -3.70
CA GLY A 121 6.49 3.42 -2.46
C GLY A 121 5.34 2.41 -2.58
N CYS A 122 4.78 2.00 -1.44
CA CYS A 122 3.51 1.25 -1.47
C CYS A 122 2.36 2.14 -1.99
N GLY A 123 1.49 1.53 -2.80
CA GLY A 123 0.19 2.06 -3.19
C GLY A 123 -0.93 1.18 -2.61
N PRO A 124 -1.88 0.69 -3.43
CA PRO A 124 -2.94 -0.20 -2.97
C PRO A 124 -2.40 -1.54 -2.42
N GLU A 125 -1.18 -1.95 -2.79
CA GLU A 125 -0.52 -3.17 -2.34
C GLU A 125 -0.38 -3.22 -0.83
N GLY A 126 -0.17 -2.08 -0.18
CA GLY A 126 -0.05 -2.00 1.28
C GLY A 126 -1.32 -2.46 1.99
N ILE A 127 -2.50 -2.13 1.43
CA ILE A 127 -3.79 -2.59 1.95
C ILE A 127 -3.92 -4.10 1.76
N GLN A 128 -3.60 -4.60 0.56
CA GLN A 128 -3.65 -6.04 0.25
C GLN A 128 -2.71 -6.84 1.16
N PHE A 129 -1.49 -6.33 1.36
CA PHE A 129 -0.46 -6.92 2.19
C PHE A 129 -0.92 -7.08 3.64
N LEU A 130 -1.39 -6.00 4.26
CA LEU A 130 -1.75 -6.01 5.69
C LEU A 130 -3.08 -6.72 5.97
N ALA A 131 -4.00 -6.74 5.01
CA ALA A 131 -5.33 -7.29 5.25
C ALA A 131 -5.52 -8.72 4.75
N ILE A 132 -4.77 -9.14 3.73
CA ILE A 132 -5.09 -10.34 2.95
C ILE A 132 -3.91 -11.30 2.95
N THR A 133 -2.76 -10.89 2.40
CA THR A 133 -1.66 -11.84 2.14
C THR A 133 -0.75 -12.04 3.35
N HIS A 134 -0.44 -10.99 4.10
CA HIS A 134 0.53 -11.03 5.21
C HIS A 134 -0.05 -10.40 6.49
N SER A 135 -1.28 -10.80 6.84
CA SER A 135 -2.03 -10.21 7.97
C SER A 135 -1.33 -10.28 9.35
N HIS A 136 -0.29 -11.11 9.51
CA HIS A 136 0.54 -11.12 10.70
C HIS A 136 1.33 -9.82 10.90
N PHE A 137 1.62 -9.06 9.84
CA PHE A 137 2.23 -7.72 9.94
C PHE A 137 1.36 -6.74 10.72
N ALA A 138 0.04 -6.78 10.55
CA ALA A 138 -0.87 -5.98 11.37
C ALA A 138 -0.77 -6.37 12.87
N GLY A 139 -0.50 -7.64 13.17
CA GLY A 139 -0.23 -8.10 14.54
C GLY A 139 1.09 -7.55 15.08
N MET A 140 2.14 -7.51 14.25
CA MET A 140 3.43 -6.92 14.62
C MET A 140 3.34 -5.41 14.85
N MET A 141 2.56 -4.68 14.03
CA MET A 141 2.25 -3.26 14.25
C MET A 141 1.54 -3.05 15.58
N ASN A 142 0.52 -3.86 15.87
CA ASN A 142 -0.22 -3.79 17.13
C ASN A 142 0.68 -4.04 18.35
N ALA A 143 1.66 -4.93 18.21
CA ALA A 143 2.68 -5.21 19.22
C ALA A 143 3.86 -4.22 19.21
N ARG A 144 3.82 -3.16 18.38
CA ARG A 144 4.88 -2.16 18.20
C ARG A 144 6.24 -2.74 17.83
N LYS A 145 6.27 -3.90 17.16
CA LYS A 145 7.50 -4.56 16.69
C LYS A 145 7.99 -4.02 15.35
N ILE A 146 7.09 -3.44 14.57
CA ILE A 146 7.37 -2.75 13.32
C ILE A 146 6.63 -1.41 13.31
N PRO A 147 7.11 -0.42 12.55
CA PRO A 147 6.39 0.84 12.41
C PRO A 147 5.04 0.62 11.72
N PHE A 148 4.16 1.61 11.90
CA PHE A 148 3.03 1.82 11.00
C PHE A 148 3.53 2.22 9.61
N MET A 149 2.66 2.19 8.61
CA MET A 149 3.10 2.34 7.22
C MET A 149 2.45 3.56 6.57
N ALA A 150 3.27 4.43 5.99
CA ALA A 150 2.84 5.51 5.10
C ALA A 150 3.06 5.06 3.65
N PHE A 151 1.98 5.00 2.87
CA PHE A 151 2.00 4.53 1.49
C PHE A 151 2.38 5.67 0.55
N ALA A 152 3.69 5.84 0.37
CA ALA A 152 4.27 6.98 -0.34
C ALA A 152 3.87 7.10 -1.82
N ASP A 153 3.32 6.05 -2.44
CA ASP A 153 2.78 6.15 -3.80
C ASP A 153 1.28 6.46 -3.84
N TYR A 154 0.59 6.49 -2.69
CA TYR A 154 -0.87 6.63 -2.64
C TYR A 154 -1.30 8.00 -2.10
N ASP A 155 -1.40 8.97 -3.01
CA ASP A 155 -1.82 10.33 -2.69
C ASP A 155 -3.31 10.35 -2.32
N VAL A 156 -3.62 11.17 -1.31
CA VAL A 156 -4.98 11.49 -0.89
C VAL A 156 -5.17 13.01 -0.96
N ALA A 157 -6.30 13.44 -1.51
CA ALA A 157 -6.76 14.82 -1.45
C ALA A 157 -7.96 14.91 -0.49
N PRO A 158 -7.77 15.30 0.78
CA PRO A 158 -8.83 15.29 1.79
C PRO A 158 -10.07 16.11 1.41
N HIS A 159 -9.85 17.22 0.71
CA HIS A 159 -10.89 18.19 0.34
C HIS A 159 -11.27 18.15 -1.16
N GLY A 160 -10.68 17.23 -1.95
CA GLY A 160 -10.82 17.21 -3.40
C GLY A 160 -10.00 18.30 -4.10
N PHE A 161 -10.23 18.52 -5.40
CA PHE A 161 -9.67 19.66 -6.18
C PHE A 161 -8.14 19.74 -6.34
N ASN A 162 -7.46 18.63 -6.69
CA ASN A 162 -5.99 18.57 -6.88
C ASN A 162 -5.16 18.82 -5.62
N ASP A 163 -5.77 18.75 -4.45
CA ASP A 163 -5.16 19.09 -3.17
C ASP A 163 -4.42 17.89 -2.53
N PHE A 164 -3.48 17.31 -3.29
CA PHE A 164 -2.76 16.08 -2.95
C PHE A 164 -1.50 16.35 -2.12
N TYR A 165 -1.68 16.69 -0.84
CA TYR A 165 -0.58 16.88 0.13
C TYR A 165 -0.56 15.83 1.24
N ASP A 166 -1.44 14.83 1.20
CA ASP A 166 -1.45 13.72 2.15
C ASP A 166 -1.14 12.39 1.46
N ALA A 167 -0.48 11.50 2.20
CA ALA A 167 -0.33 10.11 1.81
C ALA A 167 -1.24 9.23 2.67
N LEU A 168 -1.75 8.15 2.08
CA LEU A 168 -2.50 7.14 2.81
C LEU A 168 -1.62 6.46 3.87
N GLN A 169 -2.17 6.23 5.04
CA GLN A 169 -1.47 5.62 6.17
C GLN A 169 -2.24 4.42 6.70
N MET A 170 -1.53 3.35 7.05
CA MET A 170 -2.10 2.19 7.73
C MET A 170 -1.41 1.91 9.05
N PHE A 171 -2.22 1.66 10.07
CA PHE A 171 -1.76 1.36 11.42
C PHE A 171 -2.64 0.29 12.06
N CYS A 172 -2.14 -0.39 13.08
CA CYS A 172 -2.93 -1.33 13.86
C CYS A 172 -2.67 -1.07 15.33
N SER A 173 -3.74 -0.81 16.09
CA SER A 173 -3.64 -0.51 17.53
C SER A 173 -4.85 -1.09 18.27
N GLN A 174 -4.60 -1.73 19.41
CA GLN A 174 -5.62 -2.44 20.19
C GLN A 174 -6.46 -3.43 19.35
N GLY A 175 -5.84 -4.04 18.34
CA GLY A 175 -6.49 -4.97 17.40
C GLY A 175 -7.41 -4.31 16.36
N ILE A 176 -7.44 -2.98 16.30
CA ILE A 176 -8.18 -2.20 15.30
C ILE A 176 -7.20 -1.85 14.17
N LEU A 177 -7.52 -2.30 12.94
CA LEU A 177 -6.78 -1.92 11.75
C LEU A 177 -7.32 -0.60 11.22
N GLY A 178 -6.50 0.45 11.30
CA GLY A 178 -6.82 1.80 10.91
C GLY A 178 -6.32 2.15 9.51
N LEU A 179 -7.15 2.90 8.78
CA LEU A 179 -6.81 3.56 7.54
C LEU A 179 -6.90 5.07 7.76
N GLY A 180 -5.77 5.76 7.75
CA GLY A 180 -5.65 7.19 7.99
C GLY A 180 -4.94 7.91 6.85
N ILE A 181 -4.66 9.19 7.06
CA ILE A 181 -3.89 10.04 6.17
C ILE A 181 -2.87 10.83 6.99
N GLY A 182 -1.81 11.28 6.34
CA GLY A 182 -0.91 12.24 6.95
C GLY A 182 -0.12 13.02 5.90
N ASN A 183 0.24 14.24 6.28
CA ASN A 183 0.86 15.21 5.40
C ASN A 183 2.23 14.73 4.93
N VAL A 184 2.48 14.85 3.64
CA VAL A 184 3.70 14.34 2.99
C VAL A 184 4.97 15.04 3.47
N ASP A 185 4.86 16.27 3.98
CA ASP A 185 5.95 17.07 4.55
C ASP A 185 6.05 16.95 6.08
N CYS A 186 5.15 16.20 6.71
CA CYS A 186 5.22 15.92 8.14
C CYS A 186 5.86 14.56 8.41
N ASN A 187 6.72 14.51 9.43
CA ASN A 187 7.25 13.25 9.95
C ASN A 187 6.38 12.81 11.14
N TYR A 188 5.80 11.62 11.04
CA TYR A 188 5.02 10.99 12.10
C TYR A 188 5.87 9.89 12.77
N PRO A 189 6.34 10.06 14.03
CA PRO A 189 7.39 9.24 14.65
C PRO A 189 7.16 7.72 14.72
N LEU A 190 5.93 7.24 14.53
CA LEU A 190 5.58 5.81 14.55
C LEU A 190 5.42 5.20 13.15
N PHE A 191 5.49 6.03 12.11
CA PHE A 191 5.31 5.62 10.73
C PHE A 191 6.67 5.46 10.05
N GLY A 192 6.78 4.38 9.30
CA GLY A 192 7.83 4.15 8.34
C GLY A 192 7.26 4.11 6.93
N ILE A 193 8.12 4.29 5.94
CA ILE A 193 7.72 4.29 4.53
C ILE A 193 8.19 2.99 3.89
N PRO A 194 7.31 1.99 3.71
CA PRO A 194 7.66 0.75 3.02
C PRO A 194 7.99 1.01 1.55
N THR A 195 8.93 0.21 1.05
CA THR A 195 9.48 0.32 -0.30
C THR A 195 9.26 -0.98 -1.07
N LEU A 196 9.01 -0.83 -2.37
CA LEU A 196 8.74 -1.89 -3.33
C LEU A 196 9.76 -1.86 -4.46
N ARG A 197 10.07 -3.03 -5.01
CA ARG A 197 10.89 -3.18 -6.22
C ARG A 197 10.26 -4.25 -7.12
N PHE A 198 10.10 -3.93 -8.40
CA PHE A 198 9.57 -4.84 -9.42
C PHE A 198 10.62 -5.90 -9.83
#